data_AF-Q4JM73-F1
#
_entry.id   AF-Q4JM73-F1
#
_cell.length_a   1.000
_cell.length_b   1.000
_cell.length_c   1.000
_cell.angle_alpha   90.00
_cell.angle_beta   90.00
_cell.angle_gamma   90.00
#
_symmetry.space_group_name_H-M   'P 1'
#
loop_
_entity.id
_entity.type
_entity.pdbx_description
1 polymer ?
#
loop_
_entity_poly.entity_id
_entity_poly.type
_entity_poly.pdbx_seq_one_letter_code
_entity_poly.pdbx_strand_id
1 'polypeptide(L)' 'VDGELFHYNKHRSDGLCPAPEWIAPNTDQQYWDREHADTYRAGADNREHRAVLQRRYNQ' A
#
# COMPACT_ATOMS: atom_id res chain seq x y z
N VAL A 1 9.63 10.83 2.34
CA VAL A 1 9.73 12.29 2.39
C VAL A 1 11.22 12.57 2.37
N ASP A 2 11.68 13.53 1.57
CA ASP A 2 13.11 13.89 1.49
C ASP A 2 14.07 12.72 1.19
N GLY A 3 13.59 11.73 0.42
CA GLY A 3 14.36 10.52 0.09
C GLY A 3 14.29 9.41 1.15
N GLU A 4 13.70 9.66 2.32
CA GLU A 4 13.46 8.63 3.34
C GLU A 4 12.17 7.86 3.08
N LEU A 5 12.22 6.54 3.27
CA LEU A 5 11.05 5.67 3.25
C LEU A 5 10.27 5.85 4.55
N PHE A 6 9.10 6.48 4.43
CA PHE A 6 8.26 6.88 5.55
C PHE A 6 6.94 6.10 5.60
N HIS A 7 6.72 5.21 4.62
CA HIS A 7 5.52 4.40 4.51
C HIS A 7 5.91 3.03 3.98
N TYR A 8 5.79 2.00 4.82
CA TYR A 8 5.98 0.61 4.42
C TYR A 8 4.62 -0.09 4.47
N ASN A 9 4.02 -0.29 3.29
CA ASN A 9 2.76 -1.01 3.18
C ASN A 9 3.08 -2.49 2.88
N LYS A 10 3.36 -3.29 3.93
CA LYS A 10 3.51 -4.74 3.76
C LYS A 10 2.14 -5.38 3.57
N HIS A 11 2.11 -6.40 2.72
CA HIS A 11 0.93 -7.22 2.45
C HIS A 11 0.16 -7.63 3.72
N ARG A 12 -1.16 -7.72 3.55
CA ARG A 12 -2.27 -7.96 4.51
C ARG A 12 -2.12 -9.10 5.53
N SER A 13 -1.00 -9.81 5.57
CA SER A 13 -0.75 -10.97 6.44
C SER A 13 0.13 -10.67 7.65
N ASP A 14 0.92 -9.59 7.64
CA ASP A 14 2.01 -9.38 8.63
C ASP A 14 1.92 -8.06 9.40
N GLY A 15 0.73 -7.46 9.51
CA GLY A 15 0.52 -6.23 10.26
C GLY A 15 1.10 -4.98 9.59
N LEU A 16 0.52 -3.82 9.92
CA LEU A 16 1.11 -2.52 9.58
C LEU A 16 2.57 -2.52 10.02
N CYS A 17 3.51 -2.30 9.10
CA CYS A 17 4.85 -1.92 9.52
C CYS A 17 4.77 -0.57 10.24
N PRO A 18 5.61 -0.34 11.26
CA PRO A 18 5.56 0.90 12.01
C PRO A 18 5.84 2.05 11.06
N ALA A 19 4.86 2.94 10.92
CA ALA A 19 5.11 4.26 10.37
C ALA A 19 6.16 4.96 11.27
N PRO A 20 7.05 5.80 10.72
CA PRO A 20 8.06 6.51 11.50
C PRO A 20 7.46 7.20 12.74
N GLU A 21 8.20 7.21 13.85
CA GLU A 21 7.75 7.78 15.14
C GLU A 21 7.32 9.25 15.06
N TRP A 22 7.72 9.98 14.01
CA TRP A 22 7.29 11.35 13.78
C TRP A 22 5.97 11.47 13.01
N ILE A 23 5.56 10.45 12.24
CA ILE A 23 4.33 10.48 11.45
C ILE A 23 3.18 9.81 12.20
N ALA A 24 3.46 8.73 12.94
CA ALA A 24 2.46 7.97 13.70
C ALA A 24 1.67 8.82 14.74
N PRO A 25 2.29 9.66 15.58
CA PRO A 25 1.56 10.50 16.54
C PRO A 25 0.93 11.75 15.92
N ASN A 26 1.36 12.16 14.72
CA ASN A 26 0.87 13.36 14.03
C ASN A 26 -0.23 13.05 12.99
N THR A 27 -0.64 11.79 12.90
CA THR A 27 -1.54 11.29 11.86
C THR A 27 -2.67 10.51 12.51
N ASP A 28 -3.91 10.91 12.22
CA ASP A 28 -5.08 10.28 12.81
C ASP A 28 -5.36 8.89 12.21
N GLN A 29 -6.18 8.11 12.92
CA GLN A 29 -6.58 6.77 12.48
C GLN A 29 -7.37 6.81 11.15
N GLN A 30 -8.10 7.90 10.90
CA GLN A 30 -8.89 8.06 9.67
C GLN A 30 -8.00 8.13 8.43
N TYR A 31 -6.87 8.82 8.51
CA TYR A 31 -5.86 8.87 7.46
C TYR A 31 -5.32 7.46 7.17
N TRP A 32 -4.93 6.72 8.22
CA TRP A 32 -4.42 5.35 8.06
C TRP A 32 -5.45 4.41 7.44
N ASP A 33 -6.71 4.48 7.87
CA ASP A 33 -7.79 3.66 7.34
C ASP A 33 -8.04 3.95 5.85
N ARG A 34 -7.94 5.22 5.45
CA ARG A 34 -8.05 5.64 4.05
C ARG A 34 -6.87 5.15 3.21
N GLU A 35 -5.64 5.37 3.69
CA GLU A 35 -4.42 4.92 3.02
C GLU A 35 -4.44 3.39 2.81
N HIS A 36 -4.92 2.64 3.80
CA HIS A 36 -5.11 1.20 3.67
C HIS A 36 -6.15 0.79 2.63
N ALA A 37 -7.30 1.46 2.61
CA ALA A 37 -8.34 1.16 1.63
C ALA A 37 -7.88 1.44 0.20
N ASP A 38 -7.21 2.57 -0.02
CA ASP A 38 -6.74 2.99 -1.34
C ASP A 38 -5.60 2.10 -1.84
N THR A 39 -4.66 1.72 -0.97
CA THR A 39 -3.60 0.76 -1.33
C THR A 39 -4.11 -0.64 -1.59
N TYR A 40 -5.11 -1.11 -0.84
CA TYR A 40 -5.73 -2.41 -1.12
C TYR A 40 -6.43 -2.43 -2.49
N ARG A 41 -7.15 -1.35 -2.83
CA ARG A 41 -7.78 -1.18 -4.15
C ARG A 41 -6.74 -1.14 -5.27
N ALA A 42 -5.72 -0.29 -5.14
CA ALA A 42 -4.64 -0.19 -6.13
C ALA A 42 -3.90 -1.53 -6.32
N GLY A 43 -3.71 -2.30 -5.23
CA GLY A 43 -3.13 -3.64 -5.30
C GLY A 43 -4.01 -4.64 -6.05
N ALA A 44 -5.33 -4.59 -5.88
CA ALA A 44 -6.28 -5.42 -6.63
C ALA A 44 -6.30 -5.05 -8.12
N ASP A 45 -6.40 -3.76 -8.44
CA ASP A 45 -6.40 -3.25 -9.82
C ASP A 45 -5.11 -3.62 -10.55
N ASN A 46 -3.95 -3.49 -9.88
CA ASN A 46 -2.66 -3.89 -10.46
C ASN A 46 -2.58 -5.40 -10.68
N ARG A 47 -3.13 -6.22 -9.77
CA ARG A 47 -3.20 -7.67 -9.95
C ARG A 47 -4.05 -8.05 -11.16
N GLU A 48 -5.21 -7.43 -11.33
CA GLU A 48 -6.08 -7.64 -12.49
C GLU A 48 -5.41 -7.19 -13.78
N HIS A 49 -4.83 -5.99 -13.78
CA HIS A 49 -4.09 -5.46 -14.92
C HIS A 49 -2.94 -6.39 -15.32
N ARG A 50 -2.18 -6.90 -14.36
CA ARG A 50 -1.10 -7.86 -14.61
C ARG A 50 -1.62 -9.17 -15.19
N ALA A 51 -2.75 -9.67 -14.71
CA ALA A 51 -3.38 -10.87 -15.28
C ALA A 51 -3.84 -10.65 -16.73
N VAL A 52 -4.35 -9.46 -17.06
CA VAL A 52 -4.71 -9.10 -18.44
C VAL A 52 -3.47 -9.03 -19.33
N LEU A 53 -2.38 -8.41 -18.87
CA LEU A 53 -1.13 -8.34 -19.62
C LEU A 53 -0.53 -9.73 -19.87
N GLN A 54 -0.53 -10.61 -18.87
CA GLN A 54 -0.07 -12.00 -19.02
C GLN A 54 -0.85 -12.73 -20.12
N ARG A 55 -2.18 -12.65 -20.09
CA ARG A 55 -3.04 -13.23 -21.15
C ARG A 55 -2.77 -12.60 -22.52
N ARG A 56 -2.56 -11.28 -22.59
CA ARG A 56 -2.31 -10.57 -23.85
C ARG A 56 -0.98 -10.96 -24.50
N TYR A 57 0.04 -11.20 -23.68
CA TYR A 57 1.37 -11.58 -24.15
C TYR A 57 1.63 -13.08 -24.08
N ASN A 58 0.61 -13.90 -23.79
CA ASN A 58 0.70 -15.36 -23.63
C ASN A 58 1.83 -15.79 -22.68
N GLN A 59 1.98 -15.08 -21.56
CA GLN A 59 2.94 -15.36 -20.51
C GLN A 59 2.30 -16.12 -19.35
#